data_AF-A0A7S1LMR1-F1
#
_entry.id   AF-A0A7S1LMR1-F1
#
_cell.length_a   1.000
_cell.length_b   1.000
_cell.length_c   1.000
_cell.angle_alpha   90.00
_cell.angle_beta   90.00
_cell.angle_gamma   90.00
#
_symmetry.space_group_name_H-M   'P 1'
#
loop_
_entity.id
_entity.type
_entity.pdbx_description
1 polymer ?
#
loop_
_entity_poly.entity_id
_entity_poly.type
_entity_poly.pdbx_seq_one_letter_code
_entity_poly.pdbx_strand_id
1 'polypeptide(L)'
;MSEGLWDSFMNYVQDRVHGERDIKRLKGEVEEMRAEYQRLVELTNELRTTAHDRANDLFRFRTDARDEMYDTDDLRMYRQGQVEVPQPPVATDYADAVLVHSRDIVKLNEAIRERGHAKVRCMEEMMGKRSDLRYVEWELEKYQYQCQTLELECRHLHTLRVTKQMQEFIHGGGEGYNERERAKLHAKIEHVRSTMSAKIEEKKQQMAKVKRAIKERELENSLLLEQVSSAQSVVDSRRSVRDLQSSELERERHNRLMRDMRVTRKLEDVAKAQQEEMAALRKEIDRLRERTFPSFAVVSKRVIGNPDEA
;
A
#
# COMPACT_ATOMS: atom_id res chain seq x y z
N MET A 1 34.39 -125.94 -18.73
CA MET A 1 34.08 -124.58 -18.26
C MET A 1 34.21 -124.61 -16.75
N SER A 2 35.11 -123.83 -16.16
CA SER A 2 35.54 -124.01 -14.76
C SER A 2 34.41 -123.70 -13.76
N GLU A 3 34.25 -124.56 -12.75
CA GLU A 3 33.24 -124.45 -11.67
C GLU A 3 33.30 -123.11 -10.93
N GLY A 4 34.48 -122.50 -10.79
CA GLY A 4 34.62 -121.19 -10.13
C GLY A 4 34.00 -120.00 -10.88
N LEU A 5 33.71 -120.10 -12.18
CA LEU A 5 33.06 -119.03 -12.92
C LEU A 5 31.55 -118.96 -12.62
N TRP A 6 30.93 -120.12 -12.34
CA TRP A 6 29.50 -120.22 -12.03
C TRP A 6 29.20 -119.76 -10.60
N ASP A 7 30.04 -120.12 -9.63
CA ASP A 7 29.89 -119.65 -8.25
C ASP A 7 30.11 -118.13 -8.15
N SER A 8 31.07 -117.58 -8.91
CA SER A 8 31.27 -116.14 -9.01
C SER A 8 30.05 -115.43 -9.64
N PHE A 9 29.44 -116.03 -10.66
CA PHE A 9 28.21 -115.51 -11.27
C PHE A 9 27.01 -115.57 -10.30
N MET A 10 26.83 -116.68 -9.56
CA MET A 10 25.74 -116.82 -8.59
C MET A 10 25.91 -115.86 -7.40
N ASN A 11 27.13 -115.63 -6.91
CA ASN A 11 27.43 -114.62 -5.90
C ASN A 11 27.15 -113.21 -6.44
N TYR A 12 27.56 -112.90 -7.67
CA TYR A 12 27.25 -111.62 -8.31
C TYR A 12 25.73 -111.39 -8.45
N VAL A 13 24.97 -112.42 -8.82
CA VAL A 13 23.50 -112.34 -8.91
C VAL A 13 22.87 -112.13 -7.52
N GLN A 14 23.35 -112.82 -6.49
CA GLN A 14 22.89 -112.61 -5.12
C GLN A 14 23.23 -111.20 -4.61
N ASP A 15 24.46 -110.73 -4.81
CA ASP A 15 24.89 -109.38 -4.43
C ASP A 15 24.08 -108.31 -5.14
N ARG A 16 23.76 -108.52 -6.44
CA ARG A 16 22.89 -107.63 -7.19
C ARG A 16 21.47 -107.60 -6.62
N VAL A 17 20.88 -108.74 -6.27
CA VAL A 17 19.53 -108.80 -5.69
C VAL A 17 19.49 -108.15 -4.30
N HIS A 18 20.53 -108.35 -3.47
CA HIS A 18 20.65 -107.67 -2.18
C HIS A 18 20.82 -106.17 -2.37
N GLY A 19 21.69 -105.75 -3.29
CA GLY A 19 21.85 -104.35 -3.67
C GLY A 19 20.56 -103.71 -4.19
N GLU A 20 19.79 -104.39 -5.04
CA GLU A 20 18.49 -103.91 -5.53
C GLU A 20 17.45 -103.78 -4.40
N ARG A 21 17.43 -104.71 -3.43
CA ARG A 21 16.58 -104.62 -2.23
C ARG A 21 16.99 -103.47 -1.32
N ASP A 22 18.29 -103.30 -1.06
CA ASP A 22 18.81 -102.20 -0.25
C ASP A 22 18.55 -100.85 -0.91
N ILE A 23 18.73 -100.73 -2.23
CA ILE A 23 18.37 -99.54 -3.00
C ILE A 23 16.87 -99.24 -2.84
N LYS A 24 16.00 -100.26 -2.87
CA LYS A 24 14.56 -100.07 -2.68
C LYS A 24 14.21 -99.61 -1.27
N ARG A 25 14.84 -100.19 -0.23
CA ARG A 25 14.65 -99.75 1.16
C ARG A 25 15.11 -98.30 1.36
N LEU A 26 16.34 -97.99 0.93
CA LEU A 26 16.91 -96.66 1.03
C LEU A 26 16.09 -95.62 0.24
N LYS A 27 15.53 -95.99 -0.92
CA LYS A 27 14.61 -95.12 -1.66
C LYS A 27 13.34 -94.82 -0.87
N GLY A 28 12.74 -95.83 -0.24
CA GLY A 28 11.56 -95.64 0.63
C GLY A 28 11.86 -94.72 1.81
N GLU A 29 12.96 -94.95 2.51
CA GLU A 29 13.42 -94.09 3.61
C GLU A 29 13.68 -92.64 3.14
N VAL A 30 14.27 -92.46 1.96
CA VAL A 30 14.48 -91.13 1.36
C VAL A 30 13.15 -90.45 1.00
N GLU A 31 12.15 -91.18 0.52
CA GLU A 31 10.83 -90.64 0.21
C GLU A 31 10.09 -90.21 1.48
N GLU A 32 10.13 -91.01 2.54
CA GLU A 32 9.57 -90.66 3.85
C GLU A 32 10.26 -89.43 4.45
N MET A 33 11.60 -89.40 4.44
CA MET A 33 12.36 -88.24 4.90
C MET A 33 12.06 -86.99 4.07
N ARG A 34 11.84 -87.12 2.76
CA ARG A 34 11.45 -85.99 1.88
C ARG A 34 10.06 -85.47 2.23
N ALA A 35 9.09 -86.34 2.49
CA ALA A 35 7.75 -85.95 2.87
C ALA A 35 7.77 -85.21 4.22
N GLU A 36 8.52 -85.71 5.19
CA GLU A 36 8.64 -85.05 6.50
C GLU A 36 9.40 -83.72 6.40
N TYR A 37 10.45 -83.65 5.59
CA TYR A 37 11.14 -82.40 5.29
C TYR A 37 10.20 -81.36 4.68
N GLN A 38 9.35 -81.75 3.72
CA GLN A 38 8.36 -80.84 3.13
C GLN A 38 7.37 -80.31 4.17
N ARG A 39 6.83 -81.18 5.04
CA ARG A 39 5.94 -80.74 6.14
C ARG A 39 6.63 -79.76 7.08
N LEU A 40 7.88 -80.02 7.46
CA LEU A 40 8.64 -79.12 8.32
C LEU A 40 8.91 -77.77 7.65
N VAL A 41 9.18 -77.76 6.34
CA VAL A 41 9.35 -76.52 5.57
C VAL A 41 8.04 -75.72 5.52
N GLU A 42 6.92 -76.38 5.26
CA GLU A 42 5.59 -75.76 5.27
C GLU A 42 5.27 -75.15 6.64
N LEU A 43 5.44 -75.92 7.71
CA LEU A 43 5.22 -75.45 9.08
C LEU A 43 6.15 -74.29 9.44
N THR A 44 7.42 -74.34 9.02
CA THR A 44 8.37 -73.25 9.27
C THR A 44 7.95 -71.97 8.54
N ASN A 45 7.43 -72.09 7.32
CA ASN A 45 6.92 -70.95 6.57
C ASN A 45 5.66 -70.37 7.21
N GLU A 46 4.73 -71.20 7.68
CA GLU A 46 3.54 -70.77 8.42
C GLU A 46 3.90 -70.09 9.75
N LEU A 47 4.83 -70.65 10.52
CA LEU A 47 5.31 -70.02 11.74
C LEU A 47 6.01 -68.68 11.45
N ARG A 48 6.72 -68.59 10.32
CA ARG A 48 7.36 -67.34 9.90
C ARG A 48 6.35 -66.28 9.50
N THR A 49 5.32 -66.62 8.74
CA THR A 49 4.26 -65.66 8.37
C THR A 49 3.50 -65.20 9.59
N THR A 50 3.07 -66.12 10.47
CA THR A 50 2.37 -65.75 11.70
C THR A 50 3.23 -64.92 12.66
N ALA A 51 4.52 -65.18 12.75
CA ALA A 51 5.44 -64.35 13.53
C ALA A 51 5.58 -62.93 12.94
N HIS A 52 5.63 -62.82 11.61
CA HIS A 52 5.66 -61.53 10.92
C HIS A 52 4.37 -60.73 11.13
N ASP A 53 3.21 -61.39 10.98
CA ASP A 53 1.91 -60.75 11.17
C ASP A 53 1.74 -60.25 12.60
N ARG A 54 2.09 -61.07 13.60
CA ARG A 54 2.08 -60.65 15.01
C ARG A 54 3.03 -59.50 15.30
N ALA A 55 4.20 -59.46 14.65
CA ALA A 55 5.12 -58.34 14.81
C ALA A 55 4.55 -57.05 14.23
N ASN A 56 3.86 -57.12 13.09
CA ASN A 56 3.17 -55.98 12.49
C ASN A 56 2.00 -55.52 13.36
N ASP A 57 1.20 -56.44 13.91
CA ASP A 57 0.10 -56.10 14.81
C ASP A 57 0.59 -55.40 16.08
N LEU A 58 1.68 -55.88 16.69
CA LEU A 58 2.32 -55.22 17.83
C LEU A 58 2.85 -53.83 17.46
N PHE A 59 3.39 -53.65 16.26
CA PHE A 59 3.88 -52.36 15.79
C PHE A 59 2.72 -51.36 15.63
N ARG A 60 1.61 -51.79 15.02
CA ARG A 60 0.39 -50.98 14.87
C ARG A 60 -0.17 -50.59 16.23
N PHE A 61 -0.37 -51.56 17.12
CA PHE A 61 -0.86 -51.31 18.48
C PHE A 61 0.01 -50.31 19.24
N ARG A 62 1.35 -50.42 19.14
CA ARG A 62 2.27 -49.47 19.77
C ARG A 62 2.16 -48.06 19.20
N THR A 63 1.92 -47.94 17.89
CA THR A 63 1.75 -46.65 17.23
C THR A 63 0.43 -46.03 17.65
N ASP A 64 -0.66 -46.79 17.59
CA ASP A 64 -2.00 -46.36 18.00
C ASP A 64 -2.02 -45.95 19.48
N ALA A 65 -1.46 -46.76 20.37
CA ALA A 65 -1.38 -46.44 21.80
C ALA A 65 -0.51 -45.22 22.09
N ARG A 66 0.55 -44.99 21.31
CA ARG A 66 1.39 -43.80 21.43
C ARG A 66 0.60 -42.57 20.99
N ASP A 67 -0.07 -42.67 19.85
CA ASP A 67 -0.83 -41.57 19.28
C ASP A 67 -1.99 -41.21 20.23
N GLU A 68 -2.72 -42.18 20.79
CA GLU A 68 -3.73 -41.96 21.84
C GLU A 68 -3.15 -41.32 23.12
N MET A 69 -1.94 -41.72 23.55
CA MET A 69 -1.31 -41.16 24.74
C MET A 69 -0.89 -39.69 24.57
N TYR A 70 -0.60 -39.26 23.35
CA TYR A 70 -0.19 -37.88 23.04
C TYR A 70 -1.27 -37.08 22.30
N ASP A 71 -2.44 -37.68 22.04
CA ASP A 71 -3.60 -36.99 21.48
C ASP A 71 -4.18 -36.10 22.57
N THR A 72 -3.77 -34.83 22.55
CA THR A 72 -4.17 -33.85 23.55
C THR A 72 -4.66 -32.61 22.83
N ASP A 73 -5.88 -32.21 23.13
CA ASP A 73 -6.46 -30.96 22.65
C ASP A 73 -5.81 -29.77 23.38
N ASP A 74 -5.02 -28.98 22.65
CA ASP A 74 -4.47 -27.71 23.15
C ASP A 74 -5.15 -26.52 22.44
N LEU A 75 -6.07 -25.87 23.15
CA LEU A 75 -6.80 -24.71 22.64
C LEU A 75 -5.92 -23.46 22.70
N ARG A 76 -5.45 -23.00 21.53
CA ARG A 76 -4.68 -21.77 21.39
C ARG A 76 -5.44 -20.68 20.67
N MET A 77 -5.38 -19.47 21.21
CA MET A 77 -5.96 -18.28 20.59
C MET A 77 -4.88 -17.49 19.86
N TYR A 78 -5.12 -17.20 18.57
CA TYR A 78 -4.24 -16.40 17.72
C TYR A 78 -4.91 -15.09 17.31
N ARG A 79 -4.12 -14.05 17.06
CA ARG A 79 -4.63 -12.77 16.55
C ARG A 79 -4.86 -12.85 15.04
N GLN A 80 -5.80 -12.04 14.53
CA GLN A 80 -6.01 -11.86 13.10
C GLN A 80 -4.69 -11.43 12.42
N GLY A 81 -4.31 -12.11 11.34
CA GLY A 81 -3.02 -11.93 10.66
C GLY A 81 -1.92 -12.91 11.05
N GLN A 82 -2.12 -13.73 12.10
CA GLN A 82 -1.26 -14.89 12.40
C GLN A 82 -1.80 -16.20 11.79
N VAL A 83 -3.05 -16.17 11.34
CA VAL A 83 -3.72 -17.28 10.66
C VAL A 83 -3.79 -16.94 9.19
N GLU A 84 -3.06 -17.67 8.36
CA GLU A 84 -3.03 -17.48 6.90
C GLU A 84 -4.14 -18.26 6.17
N VAL A 85 -4.88 -19.11 6.88
CA VAL A 85 -6.01 -19.85 6.33
C VAL A 85 -7.16 -18.88 6.01
N PRO A 86 -7.70 -18.89 4.78
CA PRO A 86 -8.82 -18.03 4.41
C PRO A 86 -10.03 -18.33 5.29
N GLN A 87 -10.64 -17.29 5.85
CA GLN A 87 -11.77 -17.43 6.78
C GLN A 87 -13.11 -17.15 6.09
N PRO A 88 -13.82 -18.18 5.58
CA PRO A 88 -15.16 -17.99 5.05
C PRO A 88 -16.18 -17.70 6.17
N PRO A 89 -17.35 -17.11 5.85
CA PRO A 89 -18.32 -16.64 6.85
C PRO A 89 -19.02 -17.72 7.69
N VAL A 90 -18.93 -18.99 7.30
CA VAL A 90 -19.75 -20.09 7.86
C VAL A 90 -18.91 -21.02 8.75
N ALA A 91 -17.84 -21.59 8.22
CA ALA A 91 -16.91 -22.44 8.95
C ALA A 91 -15.54 -22.45 8.27
N THR A 92 -14.49 -22.15 9.04
CA THR A 92 -13.09 -22.31 8.65
C THR A 92 -12.65 -23.74 8.84
N ASP A 93 -12.21 -24.38 7.76
CA ASP A 93 -11.55 -25.67 7.83
C ASP A 93 -10.06 -25.48 8.16
N TYR A 94 -9.59 -26.18 9.18
CA TYR A 94 -8.19 -26.18 9.63
C TYR A 94 -7.52 -27.55 9.47
N ALA A 95 -8.15 -28.52 8.79
CA ALA A 95 -7.61 -29.87 8.63
C ALA A 95 -6.19 -29.89 8.03
N ASP A 96 -5.92 -28.99 7.08
CA ASP A 96 -4.62 -28.86 6.42
C ASP A 96 -3.70 -27.79 7.06
N ALA A 97 -4.10 -27.22 8.20
CA ALA A 97 -3.33 -26.16 8.84
C ALA A 97 -2.17 -26.72 9.66
N VAL A 98 -1.00 -26.07 9.56
CA VAL A 98 0.20 -26.43 10.30
C VAL A 98 0.68 -25.26 11.15
N LEU A 99 1.08 -25.56 12.39
CA LEU A 99 1.70 -24.57 13.27
C LEU A 99 3.18 -24.39 12.92
N VAL A 100 3.55 -23.18 12.51
CA VAL A 100 4.94 -22.82 12.19
C VAL A 100 5.48 -21.90 13.28
N HIS A 101 6.72 -22.15 13.71
CA HIS A 101 7.37 -21.32 14.71
C HIS A 101 7.71 -19.93 14.13
N SER A 102 7.36 -18.86 14.85
CA SER A 102 7.53 -17.47 14.38
C SER A 102 8.96 -17.14 13.94
N ARG A 103 9.97 -17.72 14.61
CA ARG A 103 11.39 -17.57 14.24
C ARG A 103 11.68 -17.91 12.78
N ASP A 104 11.06 -18.95 12.25
CA ASP A 104 11.34 -19.40 10.88
C ASP A 104 10.67 -18.49 9.85
N ILE A 105 9.48 -17.98 10.18
CA ILE A 105 8.79 -16.96 9.40
C ILE A 105 9.63 -15.67 9.34
N VAL A 106 10.17 -15.21 10.48
CA VAL A 106 11.01 -14.01 10.53
C VAL A 106 12.27 -14.18 9.68
N LYS A 107 12.98 -15.30 9.82
CA LYS A 107 14.17 -15.61 9.00
C LYS A 107 13.85 -15.65 7.51
N LEU A 108 12.74 -16.29 7.13
CA LEU A 108 12.34 -16.37 5.73
C LEU A 108 12.01 -14.97 5.18
N ASN A 109 11.31 -14.15 5.95
CA ASN A 109 10.99 -12.77 5.59
C ASN A 109 12.25 -11.90 5.44
N GLU A 110 13.24 -12.05 6.31
CA GLU A 110 14.54 -11.40 6.17
C GLU A 110 15.25 -11.82 4.87
N ALA A 111 15.30 -13.13 4.59
CA ALA A 111 15.88 -13.65 3.35
C ALA A 111 15.13 -13.17 2.09
N ILE A 112 13.80 -13.10 2.14
CA ILE A 112 12.98 -12.56 1.04
C ILE A 112 13.30 -11.09 0.80
N ARG A 113 13.39 -10.28 1.88
CA ARG A 113 13.74 -8.86 1.76
C ARG A 113 15.15 -8.67 1.20
N GLU A 114 16.12 -9.43 1.68
CA GLU A 114 17.50 -9.37 1.18
C GLU A 114 17.57 -9.68 -0.32
N ARG A 115 16.90 -10.75 -0.77
CA ARG A 115 16.77 -11.10 -2.19
C ARG A 115 16.04 -10.02 -2.98
N GLY A 116 14.99 -9.42 -2.41
CA GLY A 116 14.29 -8.28 -2.98
C GLY A 116 15.22 -7.09 -3.21
N HIS A 117 16.00 -6.71 -2.21
CA HIS A 117 16.99 -5.63 -2.33
C HIS A 117 18.08 -5.95 -3.35
N ALA A 118 18.58 -7.19 -3.39
CA ALA A 118 19.54 -7.62 -4.39
C ALA A 118 18.98 -7.51 -5.82
N LYS A 119 17.71 -7.90 -6.03
CA LYS A 119 17.02 -7.74 -7.31
C LYS A 119 16.90 -6.28 -7.71
N VAL A 120 16.51 -5.39 -6.80
CA VAL A 120 16.39 -3.95 -7.07
C VAL A 120 17.74 -3.35 -7.47
N ARG A 121 18.82 -3.66 -6.73
CA ARG A 121 20.17 -3.21 -7.09
C ARG A 121 20.58 -3.66 -8.49
N CYS A 122 20.33 -4.92 -8.83
CA CYS A 122 20.61 -5.44 -10.17
C CYS A 122 19.81 -4.68 -11.25
N MET A 123 18.53 -4.38 -10.98
CA MET A 123 17.71 -3.58 -11.90
C MET A 123 18.25 -2.16 -12.09
N GLU A 124 18.74 -1.52 -11.03
CA GLU A 124 19.37 -0.19 -11.09
C GLU A 124 20.65 -0.22 -11.93
N GLU A 125 21.52 -1.22 -11.71
CA GLU A 125 22.72 -1.43 -12.52
C GLU A 125 22.38 -1.66 -14.00
N MET A 126 21.35 -2.47 -14.29
CA MET A 126 20.88 -2.68 -15.66
C MET A 126 20.36 -1.40 -16.30
N MET A 127 19.63 -0.57 -15.55
CA MET A 127 19.18 0.74 -16.04
C MET A 127 20.36 1.67 -16.34
N GLY A 128 21.36 1.72 -15.46
CA GLY A 128 22.59 2.48 -15.67
C GLY A 128 23.29 2.07 -16.96
N LYS A 129 23.55 0.76 -17.12
CA LYS A 129 24.17 0.22 -18.34
C LYS A 129 23.37 0.52 -19.61
N ARG A 130 22.03 0.50 -19.54
CA ARG A 130 21.18 0.84 -20.69
C ARG A 130 21.25 2.31 -21.05
N SER A 131 21.45 3.19 -20.07
CA SER A 131 21.70 4.62 -20.31
C SER A 131 23.05 4.81 -20.99
N ASP A 132 24.09 4.15 -20.47
CA ASP A 132 25.45 4.23 -21.02
C ASP A 132 25.52 3.69 -22.45
N LEU A 133 24.86 2.56 -22.72
CA LEU A 133 24.78 1.97 -24.06
C LEU A 133 24.11 2.94 -25.05
N ARG A 134 23.01 3.58 -24.64
CA ARG A 134 22.32 4.57 -25.48
C ARG A 134 23.20 5.79 -25.77
N TYR A 135 24.00 6.21 -24.80
CA TYR A 135 24.97 7.29 -25.00
C TYR A 135 26.03 6.89 -26.02
N VAL A 136 26.58 5.68 -25.91
CA VAL A 136 27.56 5.15 -26.88
C VAL A 136 26.96 4.99 -28.28
N GLU A 137 25.71 4.50 -28.39
CA GLU A 137 24.99 4.41 -29.67
C GLU A 137 24.85 5.78 -30.33
N TRP A 138 24.49 6.80 -29.55
CA TRP A 138 24.41 8.18 -30.04
C TRP A 138 25.78 8.72 -30.49
N GLU A 139 26.85 8.44 -29.73
CA GLU A 139 28.21 8.84 -30.14
C GLU A 139 28.62 8.16 -31.45
N LEU A 140 28.32 6.88 -31.61
CA LEU A 140 28.58 6.14 -32.84
C LEU A 140 27.85 6.77 -34.03
N GLU A 141 26.56 7.09 -33.86
CA GLU A 141 25.75 7.74 -34.90
C GLU A 141 26.33 9.11 -35.28
N LYS A 142 26.73 9.91 -34.29
CA LYS A 142 27.42 11.18 -34.52
C LYS A 142 28.70 10.99 -35.34
N TYR A 143 29.55 10.02 -34.98
CA TYR A 143 30.78 9.76 -35.73
C TYR A 143 30.50 9.28 -37.15
N GLN A 144 29.46 8.46 -37.36
CA GLN A 144 29.03 8.06 -38.70
C GLN A 144 28.65 9.27 -39.57
N TYR A 145 27.87 10.21 -39.03
CA TYR A 145 27.52 11.45 -39.75
C TYR A 145 28.75 12.30 -40.08
N GLN A 146 29.71 12.40 -39.16
CA GLN A 146 30.96 13.10 -39.41
C GLN A 146 31.78 12.43 -40.53
N CYS A 147 31.90 11.10 -40.50
CA CYS A 147 32.55 10.35 -41.57
C CYS A 147 31.86 10.58 -42.92
N GLN A 148 30.53 10.50 -42.98
CA GLN A 148 29.78 10.75 -44.21
C GLN A 148 29.98 12.17 -44.76
N THR A 149 30.04 13.16 -43.86
CA THR A 149 30.30 14.55 -44.25
C THR A 149 31.71 14.69 -44.82
N LEU A 150 32.72 14.13 -44.16
CA LEU A 150 34.09 14.11 -44.67
C LEU A 150 34.22 13.38 -46.01
N GLU A 151 33.52 12.27 -46.19
CA GLU A 151 33.46 11.57 -47.48
C GLU A 151 32.84 12.44 -48.58
N LEU A 152 31.76 13.16 -48.26
CA LEU A 152 31.11 14.07 -49.20
C LEU A 152 32.06 15.23 -49.58
N GLU A 153 32.75 15.81 -48.59
CA GLU A 153 33.76 16.83 -48.80
C GLU A 153 34.91 16.30 -49.68
N CYS A 154 35.42 15.10 -49.41
CA CYS A 154 36.42 14.45 -50.24
C CYS A 154 35.94 14.24 -51.68
N ARG A 155 34.71 13.76 -51.88
CA ARG A 155 34.12 13.61 -53.23
C ARG A 155 33.96 14.96 -53.92
N HIS A 156 33.55 15.99 -53.20
CA HIS A 156 33.43 17.34 -53.74
C HIS A 156 34.80 17.87 -54.16
N LEU A 157 35.83 17.75 -53.31
CA LEU A 157 37.19 18.13 -53.67
C LEU A 157 37.72 17.35 -54.89
N HIS A 158 37.39 16.06 -55.00
CA HIS A 158 37.79 15.24 -56.15
C HIS A 158 37.11 15.66 -57.46
N THR A 159 35.84 16.08 -57.39
CA THR A 159 35.06 16.54 -58.55
C THR A 159 35.20 18.03 -58.82
N LEU A 160 35.86 18.77 -57.94
CA LEU A 160 36.05 20.21 -58.04
C LEU A 160 36.87 20.55 -59.27
N ARG A 161 36.27 21.33 -60.18
CA ARG A 161 37.00 21.92 -61.30
C ARG A 161 37.70 23.18 -60.82
N VAL A 162 39.02 23.20 -60.89
CA VAL A 162 39.82 24.36 -60.52
C VAL A 162 39.45 25.54 -61.42
N THR A 163 38.99 26.64 -60.82
CA THR A 163 38.65 27.89 -61.53
C THR A 163 39.84 28.84 -61.56
N LYS A 164 39.83 29.81 -62.50
CA LYS A 164 40.90 30.80 -62.64
C LYS A 164 41.09 31.65 -61.37
N GLN A 165 40.00 32.01 -60.70
CA GLN A 165 40.05 32.72 -59.41
C GLN A 165 40.74 31.87 -58.32
N MET A 166 40.51 30.55 -58.32
CA MET A 166 41.14 29.63 -57.37
C MET A 166 42.63 29.44 -57.68
N GLN A 167 43.03 29.44 -58.96
CA GLN A 167 44.44 29.48 -59.36
C GLN A 167 45.10 30.79 -58.95
N GLU A 168 44.47 31.94 -59.19
CA GLU A 168 44.96 33.25 -58.75
C GLU A 168 45.12 33.30 -57.23
N PHE A 169 44.24 32.64 -56.48
CA PHE A 169 44.36 32.48 -55.02
C PHE A 169 45.57 31.59 -54.64
N ILE A 170 45.72 30.42 -55.27
CA ILE A 170 46.83 29.49 -55.01
C ILE A 170 48.20 30.08 -55.40
N HIS A 171 48.25 30.90 -56.45
CA HIS A 171 49.48 31.53 -56.95
C HIS A 171 49.80 32.88 -56.27
N GLY A 172 49.11 33.23 -55.17
CA GLY A 172 49.37 34.45 -54.40
C GLY A 172 48.84 35.75 -55.02
N GLY A 173 48.20 35.69 -56.19
CA GLY A 173 47.62 36.85 -56.87
C GLY A 173 46.44 37.50 -56.13
N GLY A 174 45.83 36.78 -55.18
CA GLY A 174 44.76 37.27 -54.33
C GLY A 174 45.17 37.78 -52.94
N GLU A 175 46.44 37.61 -52.53
CA GLU A 175 46.87 37.89 -51.15
C GLU A 175 46.66 39.36 -50.76
N GLY A 176 46.96 40.32 -51.64
CA GLY A 176 46.83 41.74 -51.31
C GLY A 176 45.38 42.23 -51.14
N TYR A 177 44.42 41.66 -51.88
CA TYR A 177 43.00 42.00 -51.74
C TYR A 177 42.39 41.32 -50.51
N ASN A 178 42.71 40.03 -50.32
CA ASN A 178 42.22 39.24 -49.20
C ASN A 178 42.83 39.68 -47.87
N GLU A 179 44.10 40.09 -47.82
CA GLU A 179 44.71 40.60 -46.58
C GLU A 179 44.05 41.92 -46.14
N ARG A 180 43.70 42.79 -47.09
CA ARG A 180 42.95 44.02 -46.80
C ARG A 180 41.53 43.72 -46.36
N GLU A 181 40.86 42.75 -46.98
CA GLU A 181 39.52 42.33 -46.57
C GLU A 181 39.53 41.63 -45.20
N ARG A 182 40.51 40.77 -44.94
CA ARG A 182 40.74 40.14 -43.63
C ARG A 182 41.06 41.17 -42.56
N ALA A 183 41.90 42.17 -42.84
CA ALA A 183 42.18 43.27 -41.92
C ALA A 183 40.90 44.08 -41.62
N LYS A 184 40.06 44.36 -42.63
CA LYS A 184 38.75 45.01 -42.43
C LYS A 184 37.80 44.16 -41.61
N LEU A 185 37.71 42.86 -41.88
CA LEU A 185 36.86 41.94 -41.14
C LEU A 185 37.35 41.75 -39.69
N HIS A 186 38.66 41.65 -39.48
CA HIS A 186 39.26 41.61 -38.15
C HIS A 186 38.98 42.90 -37.37
N ALA A 187 39.16 44.07 -37.99
CA ALA A 187 38.80 45.34 -37.38
C ALA A 187 37.30 45.41 -37.03
N LYS A 188 36.43 44.87 -37.89
CA LYS A 188 34.99 44.78 -37.63
C LYS A 188 34.68 43.81 -36.49
N ILE A 189 35.33 42.65 -36.43
CA ILE A 189 35.18 41.67 -35.34
C ILE A 189 35.62 42.28 -34.01
N GLU A 190 36.78 42.94 -33.97
CA GLU A 190 37.28 43.61 -32.76
C GLU A 190 36.36 44.76 -32.33
N HIS A 191 35.85 45.55 -33.27
CA HIS A 191 34.86 46.58 -32.97
C HIS A 191 33.56 45.99 -32.40
N VAL A 192 33.06 44.90 -32.99
CA VAL A 192 31.87 44.19 -32.49
C VAL A 192 32.12 43.58 -31.12
N ARG A 193 33.28 42.96 -30.88
CA ARG A 193 33.68 42.41 -29.58
C ARG A 193 33.74 43.48 -28.50
N SER A 194 34.39 44.61 -28.79
CA SER A 194 34.50 45.75 -27.88
C SER A 194 33.12 46.37 -27.59
N THR A 195 32.28 46.53 -28.61
CA THR A 195 30.92 47.05 -28.43
C THR A 195 30.07 46.08 -27.61
N MET A 196 30.19 44.77 -27.86
CA MET A 196 29.43 43.75 -27.15
C MET A 196 29.90 43.58 -25.71
N SER A 197 31.20 43.67 -25.43
CA SER A 197 31.74 43.64 -24.08
C SER A 197 31.26 44.86 -23.27
N ALA A 198 31.25 46.05 -23.87
CA ALA A 198 30.69 47.25 -23.26
C ALA A 198 29.18 47.07 -22.95
N LYS A 199 28.40 46.52 -23.89
CA LYS A 199 26.98 46.20 -23.65
C LYS A 199 26.77 45.17 -22.55
N ILE A 200 27.61 44.14 -22.48
CA ILE A 200 27.55 43.13 -21.41
C ILE A 200 27.79 43.80 -20.06
N GLU A 201 28.78 44.69 -19.97
CA GLU A 201 29.10 45.38 -18.73
C GLU A 201 27.99 46.36 -18.33
N GLU A 202 27.41 47.10 -19.28
CA GLU A 202 26.22 47.92 -19.03
C GLU A 202 25.04 47.07 -18.50
N LYS A 203 24.78 45.91 -19.12
CA LYS A 203 23.72 44.99 -18.69
C LYS A 203 24.00 44.40 -17.31
N LYS A 204 25.25 44.08 -16.98
CA LYS A 204 25.64 43.66 -15.62
C LYS A 204 25.39 44.77 -14.60
N GLN A 205 25.73 46.01 -14.92
CA GLN A 205 25.45 47.15 -14.04
C GLN A 205 23.95 47.37 -13.86
N GLN A 206 23.14 47.27 -14.92
CA GLN A 206 21.68 47.32 -14.85
C GLN A 206 21.13 46.19 -13.97
N MET A 207 21.61 44.96 -14.15
CA MET A 207 21.23 43.81 -13.32
C MET A 207 21.60 44.04 -11.84
N ALA A 208 22.77 44.62 -11.55
CA ALA A 208 23.16 44.96 -10.19
C ALA A 208 22.28 46.06 -9.56
N LYS A 209 21.81 47.03 -10.35
CA LYS A 209 20.84 48.04 -9.89
C LYS A 209 19.49 47.40 -9.57
N VAL A 210 18.97 46.56 -10.48
CA VAL A 210 17.70 45.85 -10.27
C VAL A 210 17.78 44.92 -9.06
N LYS A 211 18.87 44.16 -8.89
CA LYS A 211 19.06 43.30 -7.71
C LYS A 211 19.06 44.11 -6.40
N ARG A 212 19.63 45.32 -6.39
CA ARG A 212 19.57 46.20 -5.22
C ARG A 212 18.14 46.69 -4.96
N ALA A 213 17.42 47.10 -6.00
CA ALA A 213 16.02 47.52 -5.87
C ALA A 213 15.11 46.38 -5.39
N ILE A 214 15.34 45.14 -5.84
CA ILE A 214 14.61 43.96 -5.35
C ILE A 214 14.84 43.78 -3.84
N LYS A 215 16.10 43.81 -3.38
CA LYS A 215 16.42 43.69 -1.96
C LYS A 215 15.79 44.80 -1.11
N GLU A 216 15.78 46.03 -1.61
CA GLU A 216 15.13 47.15 -0.94
C GLU A 216 13.62 46.94 -0.83
N ARG A 217 12.97 46.47 -1.90
CA ARG A 217 11.54 46.12 -1.90
C ARG A 217 11.22 44.91 -1.03
N GLU A 218 12.09 43.92 -0.96
CA GLU A 218 11.94 42.77 -0.05
C GLU A 218 11.96 43.23 1.42
N LEU A 219 12.86 44.16 1.75
CA LEU A 219 12.96 44.74 3.09
C LEU A 219 11.78 45.68 3.41
N GLU A 220 11.30 46.45 2.44
CA GLU A 220 10.07 47.22 2.57
C GLU A 220 8.87 46.30 2.81
N ASN A 221 8.74 45.22 2.03
CA ASN A 221 7.66 44.24 2.18
C ASN A 221 7.71 43.53 3.54
N SER A 222 8.88 43.16 4.05
CA SER A 222 8.98 42.54 5.38
C SER A 222 8.54 43.50 6.49
N LEU A 223 8.91 44.77 6.38
CA LEU A 223 8.51 45.81 7.33
C LEU A 223 7.01 46.10 7.24
N LEU A 224 6.43 46.14 6.04
CA LEU A 224 4.98 46.27 5.85
C LEU A 224 4.22 45.06 6.38
N LEU A 225 4.73 43.84 6.20
CA LEU A 225 4.12 42.62 6.77
C LEU A 225 4.12 42.67 8.30
N GLU A 226 5.18 43.17 8.93
CA GLU A 226 5.24 43.38 10.38
C GLU A 226 4.22 44.44 10.84
N GLN A 227 4.11 45.55 10.10
CA GLN A 227 3.09 46.57 10.37
C GLN A 227 1.66 46.03 10.22
N VAL A 228 1.39 45.23 9.19
CA VAL A 228 0.09 44.58 8.99
C VAL A 228 -0.22 43.61 10.12
N SER A 229 0.74 42.79 10.55
CA SER A 229 0.59 41.88 11.69
C SER A 229 0.26 42.63 12.99
N SER A 230 0.98 43.72 13.27
CA SER A 230 0.71 44.60 14.41
C SER A 230 -0.68 45.23 14.33
N ALA A 231 -1.04 45.80 13.18
CA ALA A 231 -2.36 46.39 12.96
C ALA A 231 -3.48 45.34 13.09
N GLN A 232 -3.26 44.12 12.62
CA GLN A 232 -4.21 43.03 12.71
C GLN A 232 -4.41 42.58 14.16
N SER A 233 -3.34 42.48 14.96
CA SER A 233 -3.42 42.25 16.41
C SER A 233 -4.26 43.32 17.13
N VAL A 234 -4.09 44.60 16.75
CA VAL A 234 -4.91 45.70 17.29
C VAL A 234 -6.37 45.57 16.87
N VAL A 235 -6.64 45.21 15.62
CA VAL A 235 -8.01 44.99 15.11
C VAL A 235 -8.66 43.81 15.80
N ASP A 236 -7.95 42.69 15.98
CA ASP A 236 -8.43 41.50 16.67
C ASP A 236 -8.70 41.79 18.14
N SER A 237 -7.83 42.56 18.80
CA SER A 237 -8.06 43.05 20.17
C SER A 237 -9.32 43.92 20.26
N ARG A 238 -9.50 44.86 19.32
CA ARG A 238 -10.70 45.72 19.26
C ARG A 238 -11.96 44.92 18.94
N ARG A 239 -11.86 43.90 18.08
CA ARG A 239 -12.95 42.99 17.77
C ARG A 239 -13.35 42.19 19.00
N SER A 240 -12.38 41.63 19.72
CA SER A 240 -12.61 40.93 20.99
C SER A 240 -13.30 41.82 22.03
N VAL A 241 -12.83 43.07 22.20
CA VAL A 241 -13.48 44.04 23.10
C VAL A 241 -14.91 44.35 22.66
N ARG A 242 -15.14 44.55 21.35
CA ARG A 242 -16.48 44.79 20.82
C ARG A 242 -17.40 43.60 21.04
N ASP A 243 -16.92 42.38 20.81
CA ASP A 243 -17.69 41.14 20.98
C ASP A 243 -18.02 40.89 22.48
N LEU A 244 -17.12 41.27 23.39
CA LEU A 244 -17.40 41.29 24.83
C LEU A 244 -18.45 42.35 25.20
N GLN A 245 -18.34 43.55 24.65
CA GLN A 245 -19.29 44.65 24.90
C GLN A 245 -20.68 44.35 24.31
N SER A 246 -20.76 43.74 23.12
CA SER A 246 -22.04 43.35 22.53
C SER A 246 -22.71 42.26 23.39
N SER A 247 -21.96 41.27 23.86
CA SER A 247 -22.44 40.26 24.80
C SER A 247 -22.96 40.88 26.11
N GLU A 248 -22.25 41.86 26.66
CA GLU A 248 -22.66 42.54 27.89
C GLU A 248 -23.91 43.43 27.68
N LEU A 249 -23.98 44.16 26.57
CA LEU A 249 -25.15 44.96 26.19
C LEU A 249 -26.37 44.08 25.90
N GLU A 250 -26.19 42.92 25.27
CA GLU A 250 -27.26 41.94 25.05
C GLU A 250 -27.75 41.36 26.38
N ARG A 251 -26.83 41.07 27.31
CA ARG A 251 -27.17 40.61 28.66
C ARG A 251 -27.89 41.68 29.48
N GLU A 252 -27.48 42.94 29.38
CA GLU A 252 -28.20 44.06 29.99
C GLU A 252 -29.58 44.28 29.39
N ARG A 253 -29.71 44.23 28.05
CA ARG A 253 -31.01 44.33 27.37
C ARG A 253 -31.94 43.21 27.79
N HIS A 254 -31.43 41.97 27.87
CA HIS A 254 -32.19 40.83 28.36
C HIS A 254 -32.64 41.03 29.82
N ASN A 255 -31.77 41.54 30.68
CA ASN A 255 -32.12 41.86 32.07
C ASN A 255 -33.16 42.98 32.20
N ARG A 256 -33.10 44.01 31.35
CA ARG A 256 -34.12 45.09 31.32
C ARG A 256 -35.46 44.54 30.85
N LEU A 257 -35.49 43.78 29.76
CA LEU A 257 -36.70 43.11 29.27
C LEU A 257 -37.32 42.20 30.35
N MET A 258 -36.51 41.45 31.09
CA MET A 258 -36.98 40.62 32.20
C MET A 258 -37.53 41.45 33.37
N ARG A 259 -36.93 42.60 33.69
CA ARG A 259 -37.48 43.52 34.71
C ARG A 259 -38.79 44.14 34.25
N ASP A 260 -38.83 44.63 33.02
CA ASP A 260 -40.03 45.23 32.44
C ASP A 260 -41.16 44.20 32.39
N MET A 261 -40.88 42.95 31.98
CA MET A 261 -41.86 41.86 32.03
C MET A 261 -42.36 41.57 33.45
N ARG A 262 -41.51 41.68 34.47
CA ARG A 262 -41.94 41.54 35.88
C ARG A 262 -42.82 42.70 36.31
N VAL A 263 -42.48 43.91 35.90
CA VAL A 263 -43.26 45.12 36.23
C VAL A 263 -44.60 45.09 35.50
N THR A 264 -44.64 44.73 34.21
CA THR A 264 -45.89 44.60 33.46
C THR A 264 -46.77 43.53 34.06
N ARG A 265 -46.24 42.34 34.41
CA ARG A 265 -47.02 41.32 35.14
C ARG A 265 -47.58 41.86 36.47
N LYS A 266 -46.77 42.58 37.24
CA LYS A 266 -47.22 43.16 38.52
C LYS A 266 -48.29 44.24 38.31
N LEU A 267 -48.18 45.04 37.26
CA LEU A 267 -49.19 46.03 36.87
C LEU A 267 -50.46 45.36 36.35
N GLU A 268 -50.34 44.26 35.59
CA GLU A 268 -51.48 43.45 35.17
C GLU A 268 -52.20 42.82 36.36
N ASP A 269 -51.46 42.31 37.34
CA ASP A 269 -52.05 41.76 38.57
C ASP A 269 -52.75 42.86 39.39
N VAL A 270 -52.15 44.06 39.49
CA VAL A 270 -52.80 45.22 40.13
C VAL A 270 -54.03 45.68 39.34
N ALA A 271 -53.94 45.74 38.01
CA ALA A 271 -55.07 46.12 37.16
C ALA A 271 -56.21 45.10 37.26
N LYS A 272 -55.89 43.80 37.34
CA LYS A 272 -56.89 42.75 37.61
C LYS A 272 -57.53 42.93 38.98
N ALA A 273 -56.74 43.15 40.04
CA ALA A 273 -57.27 43.41 41.37
C ALA A 273 -58.16 44.67 41.41
N GLN A 274 -57.74 45.75 40.74
CA GLN A 274 -58.54 46.96 40.59
C GLN A 274 -59.81 46.72 39.76
N GLN A 275 -59.75 45.86 38.74
CA GLN A 275 -60.92 45.51 37.93
C GLN A 275 -61.91 44.64 38.69
N GLU A 276 -61.42 43.74 39.56
CA GLU A 276 -62.24 42.99 40.52
C GLU A 276 -62.88 43.93 41.54
N GLU A 277 -62.14 44.90 42.10
CA GLU A 277 -62.71 45.94 42.96
C GLU A 277 -63.74 46.81 42.23
N MET A 278 -63.45 47.25 41.00
CA MET A 278 -64.41 48.00 40.18
C MET A 278 -65.65 47.19 39.86
N ALA A 279 -65.52 45.88 39.60
CA ALA A 279 -66.65 45.00 39.40
C ALA A 279 -67.47 44.83 40.69
N ALA A 280 -66.81 44.72 41.85
CA ALA A 280 -67.47 44.71 43.16
C ALA A 280 -68.20 46.03 43.44
N LEU A 281 -67.55 47.18 43.21
CA LEU A 281 -68.16 48.51 43.35
C LEU A 281 -69.31 48.74 42.38
N ARG A 282 -69.21 48.26 41.13
CA ARG A 282 -70.33 48.29 40.16
C ARG A 282 -71.50 47.44 40.66
N LYS A 283 -71.23 46.26 41.20
CA LYS A 283 -72.26 45.40 41.81
C LYS A 283 -72.90 46.08 43.02
N GLU A 284 -72.14 46.82 43.82
CA GLU A 284 -72.67 47.61 44.94
C GLU A 284 -73.49 48.81 44.45
N ILE A 285 -73.07 49.48 43.36
CA ILE A 285 -73.84 50.55 42.70
C ILE A 285 -75.15 50.00 42.14
N ASP A 286 -75.12 48.86 41.46
CA ASP A 286 -76.34 48.22 40.94
C ASP A 286 -77.27 47.81 42.09
N ARG A 287 -76.72 47.26 43.18
CA ARG A 287 -77.46 46.97 44.42
C ARG A 287 -78.07 48.24 45.05
N LEU A 288 -77.36 49.37 45.04
CA LEU A 288 -77.87 50.66 45.54
C LEU A 288 -78.91 51.28 44.60
N ARG A 289 -78.78 51.05 43.27
CA ARG A 289 -79.80 51.42 42.27
C ARG A 289 -81.07 50.59 42.44
N GLU A 290 -80.95 49.30 42.75
CA GLU A 290 -82.08 48.41 43.07
C GLU A 290 -82.82 48.83 44.36
N ARG A 291 -82.16 49.57 45.29
CA ARG A 291 -82.79 50.07 46.54
C ARG A 291 -83.43 51.45 46.45
N THR A 292 -83.10 52.29 45.45
CA THR A 292 -83.46 53.73 45.49
C THR A 292 -84.43 54.18 44.40
N PHE A 293 -84.71 53.36 43.38
CA PHE A 293 -85.82 53.63 42.45
C PHE A 293 -86.58 52.34 42.13
N PRO A 294 -87.93 52.33 42.24
CA PRO A 294 -88.72 51.22 41.77
C PRO A 294 -88.50 51.11 40.26
N SER A 295 -87.76 50.07 39.84
CA SER A 295 -87.48 49.86 38.43
C SER A 295 -88.77 49.45 37.73
N PHE A 296 -89.27 50.33 36.87
CA PHE A 296 -89.92 49.90 35.66
C PHE A 296 -88.81 49.35 34.73
N ALA A 297 -88.40 48.11 34.92
CA ALA A 297 -87.50 47.39 34.01
C ALA A 297 -87.83 45.89 34.14
N VAL A 298 -88.11 45.16 33.05
CA VAL A 298 -87.07 44.72 32.12
C VAL A 298 -87.51 44.94 30.66
N VAL A 299 -87.02 46.04 30.08
CA VAL A 299 -87.03 46.33 28.65
C VAL A 299 -85.71 45.84 28.04
N SER A 300 -85.84 45.06 26.98
CA SER A 300 -84.90 44.89 25.86
C SER A 300 -83.49 44.36 26.16
N LYS A 301 -83.06 43.34 25.42
CA LYS A 301 -82.57 43.51 24.05
C LYS A 301 -82.45 42.14 23.39
N ARG A 302 -83.30 41.93 22.38
CA ARG A 302 -82.91 41.14 21.21
C ARG A 302 -81.77 41.89 20.54
N VAL A 303 -80.57 41.33 20.55
CA VAL A 303 -79.64 41.48 19.43
C VAL A 303 -79.06 40.11 19.17
N ILE A 304 -79.70 39.47 18.20
CA ILE A 304 -79.10 38.45 17.36
C ILE A 304 -78.08 39.18 16.49
N GLY A 305 -76.89 38.58 16.42
CA GLY A 305 -76.08 38.57 15.21
C GLY A 305 -75.22 39.79 14.98
N ASN A 306 -73.91 39.59 15.05
CA ASN A 306 -73.19 39.59 13.79
C ASN A 306 -72.09 38.52 13.81
N PRO A 307 -71.94 37.75 12.73
CA PRO A 307 -70.85 36.82 12.52
C PRO A 307 -69.64 37.50 11.87
N ASP A 308 -68.55 36.75 11.93
CA ASP A 308 -67.38 36.73 11.05
C ASP A 308 -66.32 37.85 11.21
N GLU A 309 -65.32 37.54 12.03
CA GLU A 309 -63.91 37.79 11.70
C GLU A 309 -63.13 36.47 11.88
N ALA A 310 -62.51 36.05 10.78
CA ALA A 310 -61.21 35.40 10.85
C ALA A 310 -60.17 36.45 11.27
#